data_AF-A0A1H0ZGH8-F1
#
_entry.id   AF-A0A1H0ZGH8-F1
#
_cell.length_a   1.000
_cell.length_b   1.000
_cell.length_c   1.000
_cell.angle_alpha   90.00
_cell.angle_beta   90.00
_cell.angle_gamma   90.00
#
_symmetry.space_group_name_H-M   'P 1'
#
loop_
_entity.id
_entity.type
_entity.pdbx_description
1 polymer ?
#
loop_
_entity_poly.entity_id
_entity_poly.type
_entity_poly.pdbx_seq_one_letter_code
_entity_poly.pdbx_strand_id
1 'polypeptide(L)'
;MKFSPRQQTLWSVALGAALALGMGAAATAQDRDDREDKEQSDNKARADQRRQQAEARQEQARQQQAQRQGERQQVERGNDAQRQQMEARRSAVQQQAAQQQAAQQQERRQEQQREQGMRQQNSQREQIQREQAARQQAARQNERQQLERRNDIQREQAARQQAARQGERQQLQRRNEDQQRALRQQNEARQNAQREQLQRQQAARQGERQQLERRDEDRQRALRQQNEARQNAQREQLQRQQAARQGERIREQRRDGDLRQQAARDDAASQQLQRQASGQPARVMGGNQPGRRDDRRDDDRRNEQNRLSREVQERRIREERQRAERFQQEERRRYSNRNDWEQRYARQLRDQRRNSQYRYQQQYYDRLRQQQIRFSSRNYNYYNDPYYYTPASYRYSYGGRWYQTNRYGGDLLRQAVNYGYREGLNAGRADRMDGWRSDYRNSYAYEDANYGYNGYYIDQGQYNYYFRQGFQRGYEDGYYGRYRYGHRGSDGNYAILAGILAVIVGLQLID
;
A
#
# COMPACT_ATOMS: atom_id res chain seq x y z
N MET A 1 12.02 -52.75 12.79
CA MET A 1 12.04 -54.09 12.16
C MET A 1 10.61 -54.64 12.14
N LYS A 2 10.23 -55.45 11.15
CA LYS A 2 8.85 -55.97 11.00
C LYS A 2 8.73 -57.34 11.66
N PHE A 3 7.63 -57.59 12.39
CA PHE A 3 7.25 -58.92 12.86
C PHE A 3 5.90 -59.32 12.23
N SER A 4 5.76 -60.61 11.93
CA SER A 4 4.51 -61.25 11.50
C SER A 4 4.52 -62.68 12.04
N PRO A 5 3.51 -63.09 12.85
CA PRO A 5 3.39 -64.46 13.30
C PRO A 5 2.44 -65.26 12.38
N ARG A 6 2.93 -66.36 11.82
CA ARG A 6 2.07 -67.44 11.31
C ARG A 6 2.37 -68.74 12.05
N GLN A 7 1.30 -69.48 12.31
CA GLN A 7 1.27 -70.73 13.05
C GLN A 7 1.99 -71.85 12.29
N GLN A 8 2.59 -72.78 13.02
CA GLN A 8 2.60 -74.22 12.74
C GLN A 8 3.26 -74.96 13.92
N THR A 9 2.54 -75.90 14.53
CA THR A 9 3.09 -76.81 15.56
C THR A 9 2.70 -78.25 15.22
N LEU A 10 3.55 -79.20 15.61
CA LEU A 10 3.74 -80.47 14.93
C LEU A 10 2.89 -81.64 15.47
N TRP A 11 2.90 -82.72 14.68
CA TRP A 11 2.38 -84.05 14.99
C TRP A 11 3.12 -84.73 16.17
N SER A 12 2.47 -85.72 16.79
CA SER A 12 3.12 -86.85 17.47
C SER A 12 2.20 -88.07 17.47
N VAL A 13 2.77 -89.25 17.23
CA VAL A 13 2.06 -90.55 17.10
C VAL A 13 2.36 -91.44 18.32
N ALA A 14 1.49 -92.42 18.53
CA ALA A 14 1.43 -93.35 19.66
C ALA A 14 2.72 -94.12 19.98
N LEU A 15 2.77 -94.62 21.22
CA LEU A 15 3.59 -95.74 21.66
C LEU A 15 2.78 -96.57 22.65
N GLY A 16 2.83 -97.89 22.51
CA GLY A 16 2.20 -98.83 23.44
C GLY A 16 3.21 -99.84 23.95
N ALA A 17 2.88 -100.51 25.06
CA ALA A 17 3.55 -101.72 25.53
C ALA A 17 2.61 -102.54 26.42
N ALA A 18 2.70 -103.86 26.34
CA ALA A 18 1.99 -104.82 27.18
C ALA A 18 2.98 -105.89 27.66
N LEU A 19 2.76 -106.45 28.85
CA LEU A 19 3.38 -107.65 29.50
C LEU A 19 2.68 -107.78 30.89
N ALA A 20 2.52 -108.91 31.59
CA ALA A 20 2.56 -110.33 31.23
C ALA A 20 2.14 -111.24 32.43
N LEU A 21 2.08 -112.55 32.16
CA LEU A 21 2.10 -113.74 33.06
C LEU A 21 0.71 -114.25 33.50
N GLY A 22 0.35 -115.55 33.46
CA GLY A 22 1.11 -116.82 33.52
C GLY A 22 0.90 -117.45 34.91
N MET A 23 0.58 -118.73 35.18
CA MET A 23 0.70 -120.07 34.55
C MET A 23 -0.49 -120.95 35.08
N GLY A 24 -0.74 -122.24 34.80
CA GLY A 24 -0.10 -123.29 33.99
C GLY A 24 -0.91 -124.61 34.03
N ALA A 25 -0.51 -125.63 33.26
CA ALA A 25 -1.10 -127.00 33.23
C ALA A 25 -0.40 -127.94 34.25
N ALA A 26 -0.61 -129.27 34.39
CA ALA A 26 -1.27 -130.31 33.59
C ALA A 26 -1.74 -131.52 34.47
N ALA A 27 -2.02 -132.68 33.86
CA ALA A 27 -2.77 -133.82 34.43
C ALA A 27 -1.93 -135.06 34.88
N THR A 28 -2.61 -136.21 35.08
CA THR A 28 -2.15 -137.61 35.35
C THR A 28 -1.94 -138.00 36.83
N ALA A 29 -2.11 -139.27 37.30
CA ALA A 29 -2.92 -140.43 36.87
C ALA A 29 -2.90 -141.56 37.94
N GLN A 30 -3.94 -142.43 37.98
CA GLN A 30 -4.00 -143.77 38.62
C GLN A 30 -3.79 -143.83 40.16
N ASP A 31 -4.21 -144.85 40.92
CA ASP A 31 -4.47 -146.28 40.63
C ASP A 31 -5.61 -146.87 41.49
N ARG A 32 -6.07 -148.08 41.11
CA ARG A 32 -6.80 -149.19 41.81
C ARG A 32 -7.46 -148.99 43.19
N ASP A 33 -8.57 -149.66 43.51
CA ASP A 33 -9.40 -150.66 42.77
C ASP A 33 -10.88 -150.48 43.24
N ASP A 34 -11.88 -151.37 43.18
CA ASP A 34 -11.98 -152.82 42.88
C ASP A 34 -13.39 -153.14 42.28
N ARG A 35 -13.88 -154.36 42.47
CA ARG A 35 -15.22 -154.90 42.16
C ARG A 35 -16.06 -154.95 43.46
N GLU A 36 -17.39 -154.90 43.49
CA GLU A 36 -18.42 -155.47 42.60
C GLU A 36 -19.73 -154.62 42.72
N ASP A 37 -20.90 -155.11 42.28
CA ASP A 37 -22.25 -154.47 42.33
C ASP A 37 -22.65 -153.53 41.17
N LYS A 38 -22.73 -154.10 39.96
CA LYS A 38 -23.46 -153.53 38.82
C LYS A 38 -24.99 -153.72 38.93
N GLU A 39 -25.71 -152.90 38.15
CA GLU A 39 -27.11 -153.04 37.66
C GLU A 39 -28.23 -152.23 38.32
N GLN A 40 -28.10 -151.69 39.54
CA GLN A 40 -29.12 -150.78 40.10
C GLN A 40 -28.85 -149.27 39.91
N SER A 41 -27.62 -148.88 39.56
CA SER A 41 -27.20 -147.47 39.39
C SER A 41 -27.84 -146.79 38.17
N ASP A 42 -27.96 -147.53 37.06
CA ASP A 42 -28.04 -146.94 35.72
C ASP A 42 -29.41 -146.33 35.40
N ASN A 43 -30.47 -146.81 36.07
CA ASN A 43 -31.81 -146.23 35.93
C ASN A 43 -31.99 -144.93 36.72
N LYS A 44 -31.28 -144.75 37.85
CA LYS A 44 -31.32 -143.51 38.63
C LYS A 44 -30.54 -142.39 37.91
N ALA A 45 -29.34 -142.72 37.42
CA ALA A 45 -28.51 -141.79 36.66
C ALA A 45 -29.24 -141.19 35.44
N ARG A 46 -30.02 -142.00 34.70
CA ARG A 46 -30.80 -141.53 33.53
C ARG A 46 -31.97 -140.61 33.90
N ALA A 47 -32.56 -140.74 35.09
CA ALA A 47 -33.62 -139.86 35.56
C ALA A 47 -33.07 -138.49 35.96
N ASP A 48 -31.96 -138.47 36.71
CA ASP A 48 -31.30 -137.23 37.14
C ASP A 48 -30.71 -136.46 35.94
N GLN A 49 -30.13 -137.17 34.97
CA GLN A 49 -29.63 -136.57 33.72
C GLN A 49 -30.74 -135.90 32.89
N ARG A 50 -31.98 -136.42 32.93
CA ARG A 50 -33.14 -135.78 32.27
C ARG A 50 -33.61 -134.53 33.01
N ARG A 51 -33.56 -134.51 34.35
CA ARG A 51 -33.84 -133.29 35.14
C ARG A 51 -32.81 -132.19 34.85
N GLN A 52 -31.53 -132.54 34.89
CA GLN A 52 -30.44 -131.61 34.58
C GLN A 52 -30.56 -131.05 33.15
N GLN A 53 -30.94 -131.86 32.16
CA GLN A 53 -31.21 -131.38 30.79
C GLN A 53 -32.45 -130.48 30.69
N ALA A 54 -33.50 -130.73 31.49
CA ALA A 54 -34.68 -129.87 31.53
C ALA A 54 -34.38 -128.51 32.18
N GLU A 55 -33.66 -128.51 33.30
CA GLU A 55 -33.20 -127.31 34.01
C GLU A 55 -32.24 -126.48 33.12
N ALA A 56 -31.25 -127.11 32.49
CA ALA A 56 -30.33 -126.43 31.56
C ALA A 56 -31.07 -125.78 30.38
N ARG A 57 -32.12 -126.42 29.84
CA ARG A 57 -32.97 -125.81 28.79
C ARG A 57 -33.78 -124.63 29.34
N GLN A 58 -34.25 -124.71 30.57
CA GLN A 58 -35.02 -123.63 31.21
C GLN A 58 -34.13 -122.43 31.56
N GLU A 59 -32.88 -122.66 31.97
CA GLU A 59 -31.87 -121.63 32.13
C GLU A 59 -31.44 -121.00 30.81
N GLN A 60 -31.19 -121.79 29.75
CA GLN A 60 -30.93 -121.26 28.41
C GLN A 60 -32.09 -120.40 27.90
N ALA A 61 -33.35 -120.82 28.14
CA ALA A 61 -34.51 -120.02 27.79
C ALA A 61 -34.54 -118.68 28.54
N ARG A 62 -34.26 -118.68 29.86
CA ARG A 62 -34.14 -117.45 30.67
C ARG A 62 -33.00 -116.55 30.19
N GLN A 63 -31.83 -117.11 29.89
CA GLN A 63 -30.69 -116.35 29.36
C GLN A 63 -31.01 -115.71 28.00
N GLN A 64 -31.63 -116.44 27.07
CA GLN A 64 -32.09 -115.87 25.79
C GLN A 64 -33.16 -114.78 25.99
N GLN A 65 -34.05 -114.93 26.98
CA GLN A 65 -35.06 -113.91 27.28
C GLN A 65 -34.42 -112.63 27.85
N ALA A 66 -33.44 -112.78 28.74
CA ALA A 66 -32.65 -111.67 29.29
C ALA A 66 -31.82 -110.96 28.21
N GLN A 67 -31.19 -111.71 27.29
CA GLN A 67 -30.48 -111.15 26.13
C GLN A 67 -31.41 -110.31 25.25
N ARG A 68 -32.58 -110.83 24.86
CA ARG A 68 -33.57 -110.09 24.05
C ARG A 68 -34.12 -108.84 24.77
N GLN A 69 -34.20 -108.86 26.09
CA GLN A 69 -34.56 -107.66 26.88
C GLN A 69 -33.42 -106.63 26.90
N GLY A 70 -32.17 -107.07 27.05
CA GLY A 70 -30.99 -106.23 26.96
C GLY A 70 -30.82 -105.57 25.59
N GLU A 71 -31.02 -106.32 24.51
CA GLU A 71 -31.01 -105.81 23.13
C GLU A 71 -32.09 -104.74 22.91
N ARG A 72 -33.32 -104.97 23.38
CA ARG A 72 -34.40 -103.97 23.29
C ARG A 72 -34.05 -102.68 24.02
N GLN A 73 -33.52 -102.76 25.24
CA GLN A 73 -33.10 -101.58 26.00
C GLN A 73 -31.91 -100.84 25.35
N GLN A 74 -30.99 -101.54 24.69
CA GLN A 74 -29.92 -100.90 23.92
C GLN A 74 -30.46 -100.16 22.69
N VAL A 75 -31.42 -100.75 21.98
CA VAL A 75 -32.08 -100.14 20.82
C VAL A 75 -32.87 -98.89 21.24
N GLU A 76 -33.61 -98.93 22.35
CA GLU A 76 -34.31 -97.75 22.88
C GLU A 76 -33.34 -96.62 23.26
N ARG A 77 -32.26 -96.91 24.02
CA ARG A 77 -31.24 -95.90 24.35
C ARG A 77 -30.56 -95.32 23.10
N GLY A 78 -30.32 -96.13 22.07
CA GLY A 78 -29.80 -95.67 20.79
C GLY A 78 -30.75 -94.70 20.09
N ASN A 79 -32.03 -95.03 20.04
CA ASN A 79 -33.08 -94.18 19.47
C ASN A 79 -33.24 -92.86 20.25
N ASP A 80 -33.21 -92.90 21.58
CA ASP A 80 -33.31 -91.70 22.43
C ASP A 80 -32.10 -90.79 22.29
N ALA A 81 -30.88 -91.34 22.27
CA ALA A 81 -29.66 -90.57 21.99
C ALA A 81 -29.71 -89.91 20.60
N GLN A 82 -30.25 -90.60 19.60
CA GLN A 82 -30.40 -90.06 18.25
C GLN A 82 -31.48 -88.96 18.18
N ARG A 83 -32.58 -89.08 18.94
CA ARG A 83 -33.59 -88.01 19.12
C ARG A 83 -32.99 -86.77 19.78
N GLN A 84 -32.29 -86.94 20.90
CA GLN A 84 -31.60 -85.84 21.59
C GLN A 84 -30.58 -85.13 20.68
N GLN A 85 -29.83 -85.89 19.86
CA GLN A 85 -28.90 -85.31 18.89
C GLN A 85 -29.61 -84.53 17.78
N MET A 86 -30.77 -84.99 17.30
CA MET A 86 -31.60 -84.28 16.32
C MET A 86 -32.20 -82.99 16.91
N GLU A 87 -32.64 -83.00 18.16
CA GLU A 87 -33.15 -81.82 18.86
C GLU A 87 -32.04 -80.80 19.13
N ALA A 88 -30.86 -81.23 19.57
CA ALA A 88 -29.69 -80.38 19.74
C ALA A 88 -29.23 -79.74 18.41
N ARG A 89 -29.33 -80.46 17.28
CA ARG A 89 -29.08 -79.89 15.95
C ARG A 89 -30.15 -78.87 15.54
N ARG A 90 -31.44 -79.14 15.82
CA ARG A 90 -32.52 -78.18 15.55
C ARG A 90 -32.39 -76.90 16.36
N SER A 91 -32.07 -76.98 17.66
CA SER A 91 -31.88 -75.82 18.52
C SER A 91 -30.65 -75.01 18.12
N ALA A 92 -29.54 -75.65 17.73
CA ALA A 92 -28.37 -74.97 17.19
C ALA A 92 -28.67 -74.20 15.90
N VAL A 93 -29.41 -74.81 14.95
CA VAL A 93 -29.84 -74.13 13.71
C VAL A 93 -30.78 -72.96 14.00
N GLN A 94 -31.71 -73.10 14.95
CA GLN A 94 -32.58 -71.99 15.36
C GLN A 94 -31.80 -70.84 16.03
N GLN A 95 -30.82 -71.14 16.90
CA GLN A 95 -29.95 -70.12 17.49
C GLN A 95 -29.11 -69.40 16.41
N GLN A 96 -28.57 -70.13 15.44
CA GLN A 96 -27.81 -69.55 14.33
C GLN A 96 -28.69 -68.64 13.45
N ALA A 97 -29.93 -69.05 13.17
CA ALA A 97 -30.90 -68.21 12.45
C ALA A 97 -31.27 -66.94 13.25
N ALA A 98 -31.48 -67.06 14.56
CA ALA A 98 -31.75 -65.91 15.43
C ALA A 98 -30.56 -64.93 15.50
N GLN A 99 -29.32 -65.43 15.54
CA GLN A 99 -28.10 -64.62 15.48
C GLN A 99 -27.98 -63.88 14.13
N GLN A 100 -28.26 -64.55 13.01
CA GLN A 100 -28.26 -63.91 11.68
C GLN A 100 -29.33 -62.81 11.58
N GLN A 101 -30.54 -63.04 12.10
CA GLN A 101 -31.59 -62.02 12.14
C GLN A 101 -31.21 -60.83 13.05
N ALA A 102 -30.57 -61.08 14.19
CA ALA A 102 -30.06 -60.04 15.07
C ALA A 102 -28.97 -59.20 14.40
N ALA A 103 -28.03 -59.83 13.68
CA ALA A 103 -27.00 -59.14 12.91
C ALA A 103 -27.59 -58.23 11.83
N GLN A 104 -28.53 -58.74 11.00
CA GLN A 104 -29.23 -57.94 9.99
C GLN A 104 -30.02 -56.77 10.59
N GLN A 105 -30.60 -56.94 11.80
CA GLN A 105 -31.25 -55.84 12.51
C GLN A 105 -30.27 -54.80 13.06
N GLN A 106 -29.04 -55.18 13.39
CA GLN A 106 -27.99 -54.24 13.79
C GLN A 106 -27.46 -53.47 12.57
N GLU A 107 -27.23 -54.14 11.44
CA GLU A 107 -26.82 -53.49 10.18
C GLU A 107 -27.83 -52.44 9.74
N ARG A 108 -29.14 -52.78 9.66
CA ARG A 108 -30.19 -51.81 9.31
C ARG A 108 -30.25 -50.60 10.26
N ARG A 109 -29.96 -50.78 11.55
CA ARG A 109 -29.88 -49.66 12.51
C ARG A 109 -28.63 -48.79 12.26
N GLN A 110 -27.49 -49.39 11.94
CA GLN A 110 -26.28 -48.64 11.57
C GLN A 110 -26.47 -47.89 10.25
N GLU A 111 -27.12 -48.48 9.25
CA GLU A 111 -27.46 -47.80 7.98
C GLU A 111 -28.37 -46.60 8.23
N GLN A 112 -29.44 -46.75 9.01
CA GLN A 112 -30.31 -45.63 9.39
C GLN A 112 -29.56 -44.51 10.12
N GLN A 113 -28.62 -44.84 11.01
CA GLN A 113 -27.76 -43.84 11.66
C GLN A 113 -26.82 -43.14 10.68
N ARG A 114 -26.21 -43.87 9.73
CA ARG A 114 -25.37 -43.31 8.66
C ARG A 114 -26.17 -42.40 7.73
N GLU A 115 -27.38 -42.80 7.34
CA GLU A 115 -28.29 -41.96 6.56
C GLU A 115 -28.67 -40.68 7.30
N GLN A 116 -29.03 -40.76 8.58
CA GLN A 116 -29.34 -39.58 9.39
C GLN A 116 -28.13 -38.63 9.49
N GLY A 117 -26.92 -39.17 9.72
CA GLY A 117 -25.69 -38.38 9.70
C GLY A 117 -25.43 -37.70 8.36
N MET A 118 -25.60 -38.41 7.24
CA MET A 118 -25.47 -37.85 5.88
C MET A 118 -26.52 -36.77 5.59
N ARG A 119 -27.78 -36.97 6.01
CA ARG A 119 -28.86 -35.97 5.87
C ARG A 119 -28.56 -34.70 6.67
N GLN A 120 -28.06 -34.83 7.90
CA GLN A 120 -27.62 -33.69 8.72
C GLN A 120 -26.40 -32.97 8.10
N GLN A 121 -25.43 -33.72 7.57
CA GLN A 121 -24.26 -33.12 6.94
C GLN A 121 -24.62 -32.40 5.63
N ASN A 122 -25.56 -32.93 4.85
CA ASN A 122 -26.06 -32.28 3.63
C ASN A 122 -26.87 -31.02 3.96
N SER A 123 -27.74 -31.03 4.97
CA SER A 123 -28.49 -29.83 5.36
C SER A 123 -27.58 -28.71 5.89
N GLN A 124 -26.53 -29.05 6.65
CA GLN A 124 -25.48 -28.09 7.03
C GLN A 124 -24.74 -27.52 5.81
N ARG A 125 -24.38 -28.36 4.82
CA ARG A 125 -23.75 -27.90 3.57
C ARG A 125 -24.66 -26.96 2.78
N GLU A 126 -25.96 -27.26 2.67
CA GLU A 126 -26.92 -26.38 2.03
C GLU A 126 -27.06 -25.04 2.77
N GLN A 127 -27.12 -25.04 4.11
CA GLN A 127 -27.16 -23.81 4.89
C GLN A 127 -25.92 -22.95 4.65
N ILE A 128 -24.72 -23.53 4.67
CA ILE A 128 -23.47 -22.83 4.38
C ILE A 128 -23.47 -22.26 2.95
N GLN A 129 -23.96 -23.00 1.95
CA GLN A 129 -24.07 -22.50 0.58
C GLN A 129 -25.08 -21.35 0.45
N ARG A 130 -26.26 -21.45 1.08
CA ARG A 130 -27.26 -20.38 1.11
C ARG A 130 -26.73 -19.13 1.81
N GLU A 131 -26.01 -19.28 2.92
CA GLU A 131 -25.39 -18.16 3.63
C GLU A 131 -24.28 -17.50 2.80
N GLN A 132 -23.43 -18.30 2.12
CA GLN A 132 -22.44 -17.77 1.19
C GLN A 132 -23.08 -17.03 0.01
N ALA A 133 -24.17 -17.55 -0.56
CA ALA A 133 -24.92 -16.87 -1.61
C ALA A 133 -25.53 -15.55 -1.13
N ALA A 134 -26.14 -15.53 0.06
CA ALA A 134 -26.68 -14.32 0.68
C ALA A 134 -25.59 -13.27 0.96
N ARG A 135 -24.43 -13.69 1.50
CA ARG A 135 -23.26 -12.82 1.71
C ARG A 135 -22.72 -12.25 0.38
N GLN A 136 -22.69 -13.04 -0.70
CA GLN A 136 -22.31 -12.55 -2.03
C GLN A 136 -23.32 -11.53 -2.60
N GLN A 137 -24.63 -11.74 -2.41
CA GLN A 137 -25.65 -10.78 -2.81
C GLN A 137 -25.54 -9.46 -2.03
N ALA A 138 -25.36 -9.52 -0.70
CA ALA A 138 -25.14 -8.36 0.14
C ALA A 138 -23.85 -7.60 -0.24
N ALA A 139 -22.77 -8.31 -0.59
CA ALA A 139 -21.54 -7.70 -1.09
C ALA A 139 -21.78 -6.92 -2.40
N ARG A 140 -22.49 -7.52 -3.37
CA ARG A 140 -22.86 -6.85 -4.64
C ARG A 140 -23.75 -5.63 -4.43
N GLN A 141 -24.67 -5.66 -3.46
CA GLN A 141 -25.50 -4.50 -3.10
C GLN A 141 -24.66 -3.37 -2.49
N ASN A 142 -23.76 -3.70 -1.54
CA ASN A 142 -22.83 -2.73 -0.97
C ASN A 142 -21.90 -2.10 -2.02
N GLU A 143 -21.43 -2.90 -2.98
CA GLU A 143 -20.58 -2.43 -4.09
C GLU A 143 -21.34 -1.45 -5.00
N ARG A 144 -22.61 -1.73 -5.34
CA ARG A 144 -23.49 -0.78 -6.05
C ARG A 144 -23.66 0.54 -5.29
N GLN A 145 -23.98 0.50 -4.00
CA GLN A 145 -24.10 1.72 -3.19
C GLN A 145 -22.77 2.48 -3.03
N GLN A 146 -21.62 1.80 -3.06
CA GLN A 146 -20.31 2.45 -3.09
C GLN A 146 -20.02 3.11 -4.43
N LEU A 147 -20.42 2.49 -5.55
CA LEU A 147 -20.34 3.08 -6.89
C LEU A 147 -21.23 4.32 -7.02
N GLU A 148 -22.46 4.28 -6.52
CA GLU A 148 -23.37 5.44 -6.49
C GLU A 148 -22.77 6.59 -5.69
N ARG A 149 -22.38 6.36 -4.42
CA ARG A 149 -21.70 7.38 -3.59
C ARG A 149 -20.44 7.95 -4.26
N ARG A 150 -19.67 7.11 -4.98
CA ARG A 150 -18.48 7.55 -5.72
C ARG A 150 -18.84 8.43 -6.92
N ASN A 151 -19.89 8.09 -7.65
CA ASN A 151 -20.38 8.89 -8.77
C ASN A 151 -20.93 10.25 -8.29
N ASP A 152 -21.62 10.27 -7.13
CA ASP A 152 -22.11 11.51 -6.53
C ASP A 152 -20.97 12.41 -6.06
N ILE A 153 -19.95 11.87 -5.40
CA ILE A 153 -18.73 12.62 -5.05
C ILE A 153 -18.04 13.18 -6.31
N GLN A 154 -17.99 12.42 -7.41
CA GLN A 154 -17.44 12.91 -8.67
C GLN A 154 -18.28 14.02 -9.31
N ARG A 155 -19.62 13.91 -9.27
CA ARG A 155 -20.54 14.98 -9.72
C ARG A 155 -20.39 16.24 -8.90
N GLU A 156 -20.29 16.11 -7.57
CA GLU A 156 -20.09 17.24 -6.66
C GLU A 156 -18.73 17.91 -6.89
N GLN A 157 -17.65 17.14 -7.08
CA GLN A 157 -16.33 17.67 -7.44
C GLN A 157 -16.36 18.40 -8.79
N ALA A 158 -17.06 17.86 -9.80
CA ALA A 158 -17.23 18.52 -11.09
C ALA A 158 -18.01 19.85 -10.96
N ALA A 159 -19.10 19.86 -10.19
CA ALA A 159 -19.88 21.08 -9.90
C ALA A 159 -19.04 22.14 -9.16
N ARG A 160 -18.28 21.74 -8.12
CA ARG A 160 -17.35 22.63 -7.41
C ARG A 160 -16.27 23.21 -8.34
N GLN A 161 -15.72 22.42 -9.27
CA GLN A 161 -14.77 22.91 -10.27
C GLN A 161 -15.41 23.89 -11.28
N GLN A 162 -16.65 23.66 -11.70
CA GLN A 162 -17.37 24.59 -12.57
C GLN A 162 -17.66 25.91 -11.85
N ALA A 163 -18.11 25.87 -10.59
CA ALA A 163 -18.32 27.05 -9.76
C ALA A 163 -17.03 27.87 -9.55
N ALA A 164 -15.89 27.19 -9.29
CA ALA A 164 -14.58 27.84 -9.18
C ALA A 164 -14.18 28.58 -10.48
N ARG A 165 -14.35 27.94 -11.65
CA ARG A 165 -14.09 28.56 -12.96
C ARG A 165 -15.01 29.76 -13.26
N GLN A 166 -16.26 29.73 -12.79
CA GLN A 166 -17.17 30.88 -12.88
C GLN A 166 -16.69 32.02 -11.97
N GLY A 167 -16.24 31.72 -10.75
CA GLY A 167 -15.63 32.69 -9.84
C GLY A 167 -14.39 33.36 -10.42
N GLU A 168 -13.46 32.60 -11.00
CA GLU A 168 -12.29 33.14 -11.71
C GLU A 168 -12.68 34.06 -12.88
N ARG A 169 -13.68 33.67 -13.70
CA ARG A 169 -14.18 34.53 -14.79
C ARG A 169 -14.74 35.85 -14.28
N GLN A 170 -15.51 35.84 -13.19
CA GLN A 170 -16.02 37.07 -12.59
C GLN A 170 -14.91 37.95 -11.99
N GLN A 171 -13.88 37.35 -11.36
CA GLN A 171 -12.72 38.11 -10.88
C GLN A 171 -11.92 38.72 -12.04
N LEU A 172 -11.72 37.99 -13.14
CA LEU A 172 -11.06 38.51 -14.34
C LEU A 172 -11.85 39.67 -14.98
N GLN A 173 -13.19 39.58 -15.03
CA GLN A 173 -14.03 40.68 -15.50
C GLN A 173 -13.87 41.93 -14.62
N ARG A 174 -14.02 41.80 -13.30
CA ARG A 174 -13.82 42.93 -12.35
C ARG A 174 -12.42 43.54 -12.51
N ARG A 175 -11.38 42.71 -12.59
CA ARG A 175 -9.98 43.18 -12.76
C ARG A 175 -9.77 43.94 -14.08
N ASN A 176 -10.41 43.50 -15.16
CA ASN A 176 -10.37 44.20 -16.45
C ASN A 176 -11.15 45.53 -16.40
N GLU A 177 -12.30 45.56 -15.72
CA GLU A 177 -13.06 46.80 -15.48
C GLU A 177 -12.26 47.80 -14.63
N ASP A 178 -11.63 47.34 -13.55
CA ASP A 178 -10.77 48.17 -12.69
C ASP A 178 -9.57 48.73 -13.46
N GLN A 179 -8.92 47.91 -14.31
CA GLN A 179 -7.86 48.39 -15.21
C GLN A 179 -8.37 49.45 -16.21
N GLN A 180 -9.55 49.26 -16.79
CA GLN A 180 -10.16 50.26 -17.69
C GLN A 180 -10.59 51.54 -16.95
N ARG A 181 -10.99 51.46 -15.68
CA ARG A 181 -11.29 52.62 -14.83
C ARG A 181 -10.01 53.39 -14.51
N ALA A 182 -8.94 52.69 -14.10
CA ALA A 182 -7.63 53.28 -13.83
C ALA A 182 -7.02 53.95 -15.08
N LEU A 183 -7.14 53.33 -16.26
CA LEU A 183 -6.71 53.93 -17.53
C LEU A 183 -7.50 55.20 -17.89
N ARG A 184 -8.82 55.21 -17.65
CA ARG A 184 -9.67 56.40 -17.85
C ARG A 184 -9.25 57.54 -16.91
N GLN A 185 -9.13 57.27 -15.61
CA GLN A 185 -8.66 58.25 -14.63
C GLN A 185 -7.25 58.79 -14.95
N GLN A 186 -6.32 57.93 -15.41
CA GLN A 186 -4.99 58.38 -15.83
C GLN A 186 -5.05 59.31 -17.05
N ASN A 187 -5.93 59.04 -18.01
CA ASN A 187 -6.10 59.87 -19.20
C ASN A 187 -6.77 61.21 -18.85
N GLU A 188 -7.79 61.21 -17.99
CA GLU A 188 -8.42 62.44 -17.46
C GLU A 188 -7.42 63.28 -16.67
N ALA A 189 -6.62 62.68 -15.78
CA ALA A 189 -5.58 63.37 -15.04
C ALA A 189 -4.53 64.02 -15.97
N ARG A 190 -4.13 63.33 -17.06
CA ARG A 190 -3.24 63.89 -18.09
C ARG A 190 -3.87 65.07 -18.84
N GLN A 191 -5.14 64.96 -19.23
CA GLN A 191 -5.85 66.05 -19.91
C GLN A 191 -6.03 67.26 -18.99
N ASN A 192 -6.34 67.04 -17.71
CA ASN A 192 -6.46 68.11 -16.72
C ASN A 192 -5.11 68.80 -16.48
N ALA A 193 -4.02 68.04 -16.33
CA ALA A 193 -2.67 68.61 -16.22
C ALA A 193 -2.28 69.44 -17.46
N GLN A 194 -2.61 69.00 -18.68
CA GLN A 194 -2.40 69.78 -19.90
C GLN A 194 -3.23 71.08 -19.93
N ARG A 195 -4.51 71.02 -19.52
CA ARG A 195 -5.38 72.20 -19.41
C ARG A 195 -4.85 73.20 -18.38
N GLU A 196 -4.41 72.72 -17.23
CA GLU A 196 -3.84 73.55 -16.17
C GLU A 196 -2.51 74.19 -16.61
N GLN A 197 -1.67 73.45 -17.33
CA GLN A 197 -0.43 73.99 -17.91
C GLN A 197 -0.71 75.08 -18.96
N LEU A 198 -1.74 74.90 -19.80
CA LEU A 198 -2.22 75.91 -20.74
C LEU A 198 -2.74 77.16 -20.02
N GLN A 199 -3.55 77.01 -18.97
CA GLN A 199 -4.02 78.13 -18.15
C GLN A 199 -2.86 78.88 -17.48
N ARG A 200 -1.88 78.16 -16.90
CA ARG A 200 -0.66 78.77 -16.31
C ARG A 200 0.15 79.55 -17.35
N GLN A 201 0.29 79.05 -18.59
CA GLN A 201 0.95 79.79 -19.66
C GLN A 201 0.17 81.04 -20.08
N GLN A 202 -1.17 80.98 -20.14
CA GLN A 202 -2.00 82.15 -20.44
C GLN A 202 -1.91 83.20 -19.33
N ALA A 203 -1.98 82.79 -18.06
CA ALA A 203 -1.81 83.67 -16.91
C ALA A 203 -0.41 84.30 -16.85
N ALA A 204 0.64 83.55 -17.16
CA ALA A 204 2.01 84.08 -17.26
C ALA A 204 2.12 85.16 -18.34
N ARG A 205 1.57 84.92 -19.55
CA ARG A 205 1.53 85.91 -20.64
C ARG A 205 0.71 87.16 -20.30
N GLN A 206 -0.36 87.02 -19.51
CA GLN A 206 -1.12 88.17 -19.00
C GLN A 206 -0.30 88.95 -17.95
N GLY A 207 0.43 88.25 -17.07
CA GLY A 207 1.37 88.86 -16.13
C GLY A 207 2.49 89.64 -16.82
N GLU A 208 3.12 89.08 -17.86
CA GLU A 208 4.12 89.77 -18.67
C GLU A 208 3.56 91.02 -19.35
N ARG A 209 2.34 90.95 -19.93
CA ARG A 209 1.68 92.13 -20.51
C ARG A 209 1.46 93.24 -19.47
N GLN A 210 0.94 92.90 -18.30
CA GLN A 210 0.74 93.88 -17.21
C GLN A 210 2.06 94.45 -16.67
N GLN A 211 3.16 93.69 -16.73
CA GLN A 211 4.49 94.20 -16.36
C GLN A 211 5.05 95.14 -17.43
N LEU A 212 4.85 94.84 -18.72
CA LEU A 212 5.22 95.71 -19.82
C LEU A 212 4.43 97.03 -19.79
N GLU A 213 3.12 96.97 -19.58
CA GLU A 213 2.26 98.16 -19.43
C GLU A 213 2.70 99.04 -18.27
N ARG A 214 2.95 98.48 -17.08
CA ARG A 214 3.51 99.23 -15.93
C ARG A 214 4.87 99.83 -16.23
N ARG A 215 5.75 99.08 -16.91
CA ARG A 215 7.09 99.54 -17.26
C ARG A 215 7.04 100.71 -18.26
N ASP A 216 6.11 100.69 -19.21
CA ASP A 216 5.90 101.80 -20.14
C ASP A 216 5.21 102.99 -19.47
N GLU A 217 4.29 102.78 -18.52
CA GLU A 217 3.78 103.85 -17.65
C GLU A 217 4.90 104.52 -16.84
N ASP A 218 5.75 103.74 -16.15
CA ASP A 218 6.88 104.26 -15.37
C ASP A 218 7.87 105.01 -16.27
N ARG A 219 8.11 104.51 -17.48
CA ARG A 219 8.94 105.19 -18.48
C ARG A 219 8.33 106.51 -18.95
N GLN A 220 7.01 106.57 -19.14
CA GLN A 220 6.30 107.81 -19.43
C GLN A 220 6.30 108.79 -18.25
N ARG A 221 6.17 108.31 -17.00
CA ARG A 221 6.26 109.13 -15.79
C ARG A 221 7.66 109.73 -15.64
N ALA A 222 8.70 108.93 -15.84
CA ALA A 222 10.10 109.39 -15.83
C ALA A 222 10.38 110.42 -16.94
N LEU A 223 9.82 110.24 -18.14
CA LEU A 223 9.92 111.23 -19.23
C LEU A 223 9.19 112.54 -18.90
N ARG A 224 8.00 112.48 -18.27
CA ARG A 224 7.29 113.68 -17.80
C ARG A 224 8.09 114.42 -16.73
N GLN A 225 8.57 113.71 -15.70
CA GLN A 225 9.43 114.28 -14.66
C GLN A 225 10.73 114.87 -15.24
N GLN A 226 11.36 114.22 -16.23
CA GLN A 226 12.55 114.77 -16.88
C GLN A 226 12.23 116.06 -17.66
N ASN A 227 11.07 116.14 -18.33
CA ASN A 227 10.66 117.34 -19.04
C ASN A 227 10.27 118.47 -18.08
N GLU A 228 9.58 118.18 -16.98
CA GLU A 228 9.31 119.14 -15.90
C GLU A 228 10.62 119.63 -15.25
N ALA A 229 11.57 118.72 -14.95
CA ALA A 229 12.88 119.07 -14.43
C ALA A 229 13.67 119.95 -15.42
N ARG A 230 13.58 119.70 -16.74
CA ARG A 230 14.18 120.56 -17.77
C ARG A 230 13.53 121.94 -17.83
N GLN A 231 12.19 122.03 -17.75
CA GLN A 231 11.49 123.31 -17.71
C GLN A 231 11.79 124.10 -16.43
N ASN A 232 11.85 123.43 -15.28
CA ASN A 232 12.23 124.03 -14.01
C ASN A 232 13.70 124.47 -14.03
N ALA A 233 14.61 123.66 -14.56
CA ALA A 233 16.01 124.04 -14.74
C ALA A 233 16.14 125.24 -15.70
N GLN A 234 15.37 125.33 -16.78
CA GLN A 234 15.35 126.52 -17.65
C GLN A 234 14.81 127.77 -16.93
N ARG A 235 13.74 127.63 -16.13
CA ARG A 235 13.22 128.72 -15.28
C ARG A 235 14.23 129.17 -14.23
N GLU A 236 14.91 128.22 -13.60
CA GLU A 236 15.97 128.48 -12.62
C GLU A 236 17.21 129.08 -13.30
N GLN A 237 17.53 128.70 -14.54
CA GLN A 237 18.63 129.27 -15.32
C GLN A 237 18.30 130.72 -15.75
N LEU A 238 17.03 131.02 -16.06
CA LEU A 238 16.53 132.39 -16.26
C LEU A 238 16.62 133.22 -14.96
N GLN A 239 16.22 132.67 -13.82
CA GLN A 239 16.41 133.33 -12.52
C GLN A 239 17.89 133.51 -12.16
N ARG A 240 18.75 132.52 -12.43
CA ARG A 240 20.20 132.61 -12.24
C ARG A 240 20.86 133.60 -13.19
N GLN A 241 20.37 133.80 -14.41
CA GLN A 241 20.83 134.89 -15.29
C GLN A 241 20.41 136.27 -14.78
N GLN A 242 19.22 136.37 -14.17
CA GLN A 242 18.78 137.60 -13.49
C GLN A 242 19.61 137.89 -12.22
N ALA A 243 19.95 136.85 -11.45
CA ALA A 243 20.80 136.96 -10.27
C ALA A 243 22.29 137.18 -10.60
N ALA A 244 22.81 136.59 -11.68
CA ALA A 244 24.20 136.77 -12.12
C ALA A 244 24.48 138.21 -12.56
N ARG A 245 23.50 138.89 -13.18
CA ARG A 245 23.54 140.34 -13.44
C ARG A 245 23.64 141.21 -12.17
N GLN A 246 23.42 140.65 -11.00
CA GLN A 246 23.63 141.30 -9.69
C GLN A 246 24.84 140.73 -8.92
N GLY A 247 25.46 139.65 -9.39
CA GLY A 247 26.56 138.94 -8.73
C GLY A 247 27.97 139.30 -9.24
N GLU A 248 28.10 139.82 -10.47
CA GLU A 248 29.39 140.19 -11.10
C GLU A 248 30.01 141.50 -10.53
N ARG A 249 30.15 141.60 -9.21
CA ARG A 249 30.95 142.65 -8.53
C ARG A 249 31.77 142.19 -7.33
N ILE A 250 31.73 140.91 -6.93
CA ILE A 250 32.45 140.45 -5.74
C ILE A 250 33.21 139.15 -6.01
N ARG A 251 34.54 139.28 -6.02
CA ARG A 251 35.60 138.25 -5.93
C ARG A 251 35.76 137.36 -7.17
N GLU A 252 36.89 137.32 -7.89
CA GLU A 252 38.26 137.79 -7.65
C GLU A 252 38.91 137.34 -6.31
N GLN A 253 40.04 136.64 -6.39
CA GLN A 253 40.66 135.86 -5.30
C GLN A 253 39.81 134.61 -4.92
N ARG A 254 40.32 133.37 -5.00
CA ARG A 254 41.72 132.92 -4.87
C ARG A 254 42.09 131.81 -5.86
N ARG A 255 43.38 131.73 -6.10
CA ARG A 255 44.07 130.75 -6.96
C ARG A 255 44.79 129.72 -6.08
N ASP A 256 45.21 128.63 -6.74
CA ASP A 256 46.29 127.71 -6.37
C ASP A 256 46.07 126.69 -5.25
N GLY A 257 46.48 125.43 -5.53
CA GLY A 257 46.25 124.26 -4.67
C GLY A 257 46.35 122.90 -5.38
N ASP A 258 47.40 122.70 -6.19
CA ASP A 258 48.09 121.43 -6.55
C ASP A 258 47.65 120.12 -5.84
N LEU A 259 47.73 118.89 -6.38
CA LEU A 259 48.08 118.24 -7.67
C LEU A 259 48.18 116.73 -7.32
N ARG A 260 47.96 115.81 -8.30
CA ARG A 260 48.27 114.34 -8.23
C ARG A 260 47.43 113.51 -7.23
N GLN A 261 47.13 112.22 -7.42
CA GLN A 261 47.34 111.18 -8.44
C GLN A 261 46.16 110.16 -8.27
N GLN A 262 45.86 109.13 -9.08
CA GLN A 262 46.42 108.45 -10.27
C GLN A 262 45.22 107.93 -11.12
N ALA A 263 45.31 107.73 -12.44
CA ALA A 263 45.56 106.45 -13.15
C ALA A 263 44.80 105.19 -12.62
N ALA A 264 44.20 104.30 -13.44
CA ALA A 264 43.98 104.30 -14.90
C ALA A 264 43.01 103.16 -15.32
N ARG A 265 42.36 103.34 -16.50
CA ARG A 265 41.92 102.33 -17.49
C ARG A 265 40.84 101.28 -17.12
N ASP A 266 39.72 101.33 -17.85
CA ASP A 266 39.42 100.43 -19.00
C ASP A 266 39.93 98.97 -18.87
N ASP A 267 39.16 97.91 -19.15
CA ASP A 267 38.20 97.77 -20.25
C ASP A 267 37.42 96.42 -20.19
N ALA A 268 36.46 96.25 -21.10
CA ALA A 268 35.97 95.01 -21.72
C ALA A 268 35.44 93.80 -20.89
N ALA A 269 34.13 93.59 -21.07
CA ALA A 269 33.32 92.37 -20.91
C ALA A 269 33.96 90.99 -21.20
N SER A 270 33.51 89.94 -20.48
CA SER A 270 32.80 88.76 -21.06
C SER A 270 32.53 87.61 -20.06
N GLN A 271 31.44 86.86 -20.33
CA GLN A 271 31.18 85.44 -19.98
C GLN A 271 31.12 85.03 -18.48
N GLN A 272 29.99 84.54 -17.97
CA GLN A 272 29.30 83.25 -18.19
C GLN A 272 29.73 82.15 -17.19
N LEU A 273 29.02 82.10 -16.06
CA LEU A 273 28.89 80.99 -15.11
C LEU A 273 27.45 80.41 -15.25
N GLN A 274 27.08 79.18 -14.87
CA GLN A 274 27.73 78.21 -13.97
C GLN A 274 27.34 76.73 -14.31
N ARG A 275 27.68 75.80 -13.40
CA ARG A 275 27.78 74.33 -13.56
C ARG A 275 26.47 73.53 -13.29
N GLN A 276 26.58 72.20 -13.46
CA GLN A 276 25.76 71.09 -12.87
C GLN A 276 24.37 70.82 -13.50
N ALA A 277 23.82 69.58 -13.51
CA ALA A 277 24.36 68.22 -13.33
C ALA A 277 23.32 67.15 -13.77
N SER A 278 23.79 65.91 -14.04
CA SER A 278 23.08 64.60 -13.95
C SER A 278 21.78 64.30 -14.74
N GLY A 279 21.66 63.07 -15.26
CA GLY A 279 20.36 62.41 -15.49
C GLY A 279 20.17 61.67 -16.84
N GLN A 280 20.11 60.34 -16.82
CA GLN A 280 19.56 59.48 -17.89
C GLN A 280 18.02 59.30 -17.67
N PRO A 281 17.23 58.47 -18.42
CA PRO A 281 17.40 57.84 -19.75
C PRO A 281 16.15 57.91 -20.68
N ALA A 282 16.23 57.20 -21.82
CA ALA A 282 15.17 56.39 -22.47
C ALA A 282 14.24 56.98 -23.55
N ARG A 283 14.26 56.36 -24.75
CA ARG A 283 13.14 55.60 -25.40
C ARG A 283 13.38 55.35 -26.90
N VAL A 284 13.40 54.07 -27.33
CA VAL A 284 12.82 53.59 -28.60
C VAL A 284 12.25 52.18 -28.35
N MET A 285 11.13 51.84 -29.00
CA MET A 285 10.43 50.55 -28.88
C MET A 285 10.79 49.55 -29.99
N GLY A 286 10.55 48.27 -29.73
CA GLY A 286 9.76 47.43 -30.64
C GLY A 286 10.50 46.36 -31.45
N GLY A 287 10.11 45.10 -31.28
CA GLY A 287 10.56 43.95 -32.09
C GLY A 287 9.94 42.64 -31.59
N ASN A 288 9.36 41.84 -32.48
CA ASN A 288 8.46 40.73 -32.12
C ASN A 288 9.15 39.37 -31.83
N GLN A 289 8.40 38.53 -31.12
CA GLN A 289 8.57 37.09 -30.84
C GLN A 289 8.77 36.22 -32.11
N PRO A 290 9.38 35.00 -32.04
CA PRO A 290 8.89 33.80 -31.31
C PRO A 290 9.95 33.15 -30.40
N GLY A 291 9.62 32.31 -29.40
CA GLY A 291 8.43 31.46 -29.25
C GLY A 291 8.80 30.00 -29.47
N ARG A 292 9.50 29.35 -28.52
CA ARG A 292 9.85 27.93 -28.58
C ARG A 292 8.99 27.09 -27.64
N ARG A 293 8.32 26.08 -28.21
CA ARG A 293 7.71 24.93 -27.54
C ARG A 293 8.09 23.68 -28.35
N ASP A 294 7.97 22.53 -27.67
CA ASP A 294 7.85 21.18 -28.24
C ASP A 294 9.12 20.36 -28.59
N ASP A 295 10.18 20.46 -27.77
CA ASP A 295 11.27 19.45 -27.70
C ASP A 295 10.84 18.16 -26.96
N ARG A 296 9.70 17.55 -27.35
CA ARG A 296 9.19 16.27 -26.77
C ARG A 296 8.79 15.21 -27.80
N ARG A 297 8.95 15.48 -29.11
CA ARG A 297 8.57 14.53 -30.18
C ARG A 297 9.74 13.81 -30.84
N ASP A 298 10.97 14.29 -30.67
CA ASP A 298 12.14 13.69 -31.31
C ASP A 298 12.79 12.55 -30.49
N ASP A 299 12.55 12.52 -29.17
CA ASP A 299 13.02 11.45 -28.27
C ASP A 299 12.35 10.10 -28.61
N ASP A 300 11.06 10.12 -29.00
CA ASP A 300 10.30 8.89 -29.32
C ASP A 300 10.76 8.22 -30.62
N ARG A 301 11.21 8.99 -31.63
CA ARG A 301 11.64 8.45 -32.93
C ARG A 301 13.04 7.80 -32.90
N ARG A 302 13.98 8.35 -32.12
CA ARG A 302 15.30 7.71 -31.93
C ARG A 302 15.19 6.38 -31.16
N ASN A 303 14.19 6.23 -30.30
CA ASN A 303 14.02 5.07 -29.45
C ASN A 303 13.42 3.84 -30.18
N GLU A 304 13.01 3.98 -31.46
CA GLU A 304 12.52 2.87 -32.27
C GLU A 304 13.63 1.99 -32.85
N GLN A 305 14.81 2.56 -33.11
CA GLN A 305 15.96 1.84 -33.66
C GLN A 305 16.71 0.97 -32.64
N ASN A 306 16.45 1.17 -31.34
CA ASN A 306 17.20 0.51 -30.25
C ASN A 306 16.32 -0.35 -29.32
N ARG A 307 15.14 -0.77 -29.78
CA ARG A 307 14.26 -1.67 -29.00
C ARG A 307 14.90 -3.05 -28.84
N LEU A 308 14.72 -3.64 -27.65
CA LEU A 308 15.16 -5.01 -27.37
C LEU A 308 14.53 -6.02 -28.34
N SER A 309 15.27 -7.07 -28.69
CA SER A 309 14.72 -8.21 -29.43
C SER A 309 13.48 -8.79 -28.71
N ARG A 310 12.48 -9.22 -29.49
CA ARG A 310 11.21 -9.74 -28.96
C ARG A 310 11.42 -10.87 -27.94
N GLU A 311 12.39 -11.74 -28.18
CA GLU A 311 12.72 -12.84 -27.25
C GLU A 311 13.22 -12.33 -25.89
N VAL A 312 14.06 -11.28 -25.89
CA VAL A 312 14.57 -10.65 -24.66
C VAL A 312 13.45 -9.90 -23.93
N GLN A 313 12.57 -9.23 -24.69
CA GLN A 313 11.35 -8.59 -24.16
C GLN A 313 10.43 -9.63 -23.51
N GLU A 314 10.11 -10.73 -24.20
CA GLU A 314 9.27 -11.82 -23.70
C GLU A 314 9.84 -12.49 -22.44
N ARG A 315 11.17 -12.72 -22.41
CA ARG A 315 11.85 -13.23 -21.22
C ARG A 315 11.68 -12.28 -20.04
N ARG A 316 11.93 -10.98 -20.24
CA ARG A 316 11.74 -9.93 -19.21
C ARG A 316 10.29 -9.87 -18.72
N ILE A 317 9.31 -9.93 -19.63
CA ILE A 317 7.87 -9.95 -19.28
C ILE A 317 7.51 -11.22 -18.48
N ARG A 318 8.06 -12.38 -18.83
CA ARG A 318 7.81 -13.65 -18.15
C ARG A 318 8.34 -13.65 -16.72
N GLU A 319 9.58 -13.21 -16.53
CA GLU A 319 10.18 -13.03 -15.20
C GLU A 319 9.36 -12.05 -14.35
N GLU A 320 8.92 -10.95 -14.96
CA GLU A 320 8.17 -9.91 -14.25
C GLU A 320 6.79 -10.39 -13.82
N ARG A 321 6.04 -11.08 -14.68
CA ARG A 321 4.76 -11.68 -14.31
C ARG A 321 4.88 -12.56 -13.07
N GLN A 322 5.90 -13.40 -13.01
CA GLN A 322 6.15 -14.25 -11.84
C GLN A 322 6.52 -13.45 -10.58
N ARG A 323 7.27 -12.33 -10.71
CA ARG A 323 7.56 -11.42 -9.59
C ARG A 323 6.28 -10.71 -9.11
N ALA A 324 5.53 -10.11 -10.03
CA ALA A 324 4.29 -9.38 -9.75
C ALA A 324 3.20 -10.29 -9.15
N GLU A 325 3.02 -11.51 -9.67
CA GLU A 325 2.07 -12.49 -9.14
C GLU A 325 2.43 -12.92 -7.72
N ARG A 326 3.71 -13.22 -7.44
CA ARG A 326 4.18 -13.54 -6.08
C ARG A 326 3.95 -12.36 -5.13
N PHE A 327 4.32 -11.15 -5.52
CA PHE A 327 4.07 -9.94 -4.75
C PHE A 327 2.58 -9.72 -4.46
N GLN A 328 1.70 -9.86 -5.46
CA GLN A 328 0.26 -9.71 -5.28
C GLN A 328 -0.38 -10.81 -4.41
N GLN A 329 0.19 -12.02 -4.38
CA GLN A 329 -0.24 -13.07 -3.46
C GLN A 329 0.23 -12.79 -2.04
N GLU A 330 1.47 -12.34 -1.87
CA GLU A 330 2.02 -11.99 -0.57
C GLU A 330 1.32 -10.77 0.05
N GLU A 331 1.11 -9.69 -0.71
CA GLU A 331 0.36 -8.52 -0.23
C GLU A 331 -1.09 -8.87 0.14
N ARG A 332 -1.76 -9.78 -0.59
CA ARG A 332 -3.10 -10.25 -0.19
C ARG A 332 -3.08 -10.98 1.15
N ARG A 333 -2.06 -11.81 1.43
CA ARG A 333 -1.87 -12.50 2.72
C ARG A 333 -1.46 -11.53 3.84
N ARG A 334 -0.55 -10.59 3.55
CA ARG A 334 -0.16 -9.53 4.49
C ARG A 334 -1.37 -8.67 4.86
N TYR A 335 -2.21 -8.31 3.89
CA TYR A 335 -3.41 -7.51 4.10
C TYR A 335 -4.47 -8.23 4.96
N SER A 336 -4.73 -9.53 4.73
CA SER A 336 -5.67 -10.28 5.60
C SER A 336 -5.21 -10.35 7.05
N ASN A 337 -3.90 -10.46 7.27
CA ASN A 337 -3.31 -10.63 8.59
C ASN A 337 -2.95 -9.29 9.28
N ARG A 338 -3.07 -8.15 8.57
CA ARG A 338 -2.66 -6.82 9.06
C ARG A 338 -3.51 -6.33 10.23
N ASN A 339 -4.79 -6.66 10.26
CA ASN A 339 -5.74 -6.17 11.28
C ASN A 339 -5.34 -6.56 12.72
N ASP A 340 -4.76 -7.74 12.94
CA ASP A 340 -4.37 -8.19 14.29
C ASP A 340 -3.08 -7.52 14.75
N TRP A 341 -2.12 -7.34 13.84
CA TRP A 341 -0.87 -6.63 14.13
C TRP A 341 -1.13 -5.14 14.38
N GLU A 342 -1.92 -4.51 13.50
CA GLU A 342 -2.35 -3.11 13.65
C GLU A 342 -3.02 -2.87 15.01
N GLN A 343 -3.96 -3.73 15.42
CA GLN A 343 -4.62 -3.59 16.72
C GLN A 343 -3.64 -3.74 17.90
N ARG A 344 -2.69 -4.68 17.86
CA ARG A 344 -1.70 -4.87 18.92
C ARG A 344 -0.78 -3.66 19.03
N TYR A 345 -0.24 -3.20 17.91
CA TYR A 345 0.65 -2.03 17.87
C TYR A 345 -0.08 -0.73 18.23
N ALA A 346 -1.35 -0.58 17.80
CA ALA A 346 -2.22 0.53 18.20
C ALA A 346 -2.46 0.59 19.72
N ARG A 347 -2.69 -0.56 20.38
CA ARG A 347 -2.80 -0.64 21.85
C ARG A 347 -1.48 -0.23 22.51
N GLN A 348 -0.37 -0.83 22.10
CA GLN A 348 0.96 -0.51 22.62
C GLN A 348 1.29 1.00 22.53
N LEU A 349 0.98 1.66 21.42
CA LEU A 349 1.18 3.10 21.26
C LEU A 349 0.27 3.92 22.21
N ARG A 350 -0.98 3.50 22.42
CA ARG A 350 -1.90 4.17 23.37
C ARG A 350 -1.44 3.99 24.81
N ASP A 351 -1.00 2.79 25.19
CA ASP A 351 -0.48 2.48 26.54
C ASP A 351 0.79 3.31 26.83
N GLN A 352 1.66 3.46 25.83
CA GLN A 352 2.84 4.34 25.87
C GLN A 352 2.50 5.83 25.75
N ARG A 353 1.21 6.22 25.61
CA ARG A 353 0.73 7.59 25.35
C ARG A 353 1.30 8.26 24.09
N ARG A 354 1.81 7.47 23.14
CA ARG A 354 2.39 7.92 21.85
C ARG A 354 1.31 8.27 20.83
N ASN A 355 0.60 9.35 21.14
CA ASN A 355 -0.58 9.81 20.40
C ASN A 355 -0.24 10.28 18.97
N SER A 356 0.92 10.91 18.78
CA SER A 356 1.36 11.42 17.48
C SER A 356 1.79 10.26 16.58
N GLN A 357 2.53 9.29 17.12
CA GLN A 357 2.93 8.09 16.40
C GLN A 357 1.72 7.22 16.05
N TYR A 358 0.73 7.10 16.95
CA TYR A 358 -0.54 6.44 16.65
C TYR A 358 -1.26 7.11 15.47
N ARG A 359 -1.34 8.45 15.45
CA ARG A 359 -1.93 9.20 14.33
C ARG A 359 -1.16 8.99 13.02
N TYR A 360 0.17 9.06 13.05
CA TYR A 360 1.02 8.79 11.89
C TYR A 360 0.78 7.38 11.33
N GLN A 361 0.74 6.38 12.22
CA GLN A 361 0.54 4.97 11.87
C GLN A 361 -0.80 4.74 11.16
N GLN A 362 -1.90 5.33 11.67
CA GLN A 362 -3.21 5.27 11.02
C GLN A 362 -3.17 5.87 9.61
N GLN A 363 -2.57 7.06 9.45
CA GLN A 363 -2.44 7.69 8.14
C GLN A 363 -1.57 6.88 7.15
N TYR A 364 -0.54 6.16 7.64
CA TYR A 364 0.26 5.25 6.80
C TYR A 364 -0.58 4.08 6.29
N TYR A 365 -1.41 3.47 7.14
CA TYR A 365 -2.33 2.41 6.74
C TYR A 365 -3.39 2.89 5.73
N ASP A 366 -3.92 4.09 5.89
CA ASP A 366 -4.83 4.69 4.90
C ASP A 366 -4.15 4.87 3.54
N ARG A 367 -2.89 5.35 3.52
CA ARG A 367 -2.09 5.47 2.29
C ARG A 367 -1.85 4.11 1.62
N LEU A 368 -1.51 3.07 2.39
CA LEU A 368 -1.36 1.70 1.87
C LEU A 368 -2.70 1.14 1.34
N ARG A 369 -3.83 1.39 2.02
CA ARG A 369 -5.17 0.96 1.59
C ARG A 369 -5.56 1.62 0.26
N GLN A 370 -5.33 2.93 0.13
CA GLN A 370 -5.58 3.68 -1.11
C GLN A 370 -4.68 3.20 -2.26
N GLN A 371 -3.41 2.90 -1.98
CA GLN A 371 -2.48 2.28 -2.94
C GLN A 371 -3.01 0.93 -3.43
N GLN A 372 -3.45 0.06 -2.51
CA GLN A 372 -4.00 -1.25 -2.85
C GLN A 372 -5.23 -1.15 -3.75
N ILE A 373 -6.16 -0.25 -3.46
CA ILE A 373 -7.34 0.01 -4.31
C ILE A 373 -6.90 0.48 -5.72
N ARG A 374 -5.94 1.43 -5.80
CA ARG A 374 -5.42 1.95 -7.08
C ARG A 374 -4.77 0.86 -7.94
N PHE A 375 -4.14 -0.15 -7.34
CA PHE A 375 -3.41 -1.19 -8.07
C PHE A 375 -4.24 -2.46 -8.31
N SER A 376 -5.17 -2.82 -7.42
CA SER A 376 -6.05 -3.98 -7.58
C SER A 376 -7.01 -3.90 -8.77
N SER A 377 -7.29 -2.69 -9.29
CA SER A 377 -8.18 -2.47 -10.45
C SER A 377 -7.43 -2.31 -11.79
N ARG A 378 -6.12 -2.57 -11.86
CA ARG A 378 -5.32 -2.37 -13.08
C ARG A 378 -5.02 -3.67 -13.82
N ASN A 379 -5.68 -3.86 -14.95
CA ASN A 379 -5.22 -4.77 -16.01
C ASN A 379 -3.92 -4.21 -16.60
N TYR A 380 -2.79 -4.63 -16.07
CA TYR A 380 -1.48 -4.13 -16.47
C TYR A 380 -1.01 -4.75 -17.80
N ASN A 381 -0.77 -3.91 -18.80
CA ASN A 381 -0.39 -4.34 -20.14
C ASN A 381 1.12 -4.28 -20.37
N TYR A 382 1.79 -5.38 -20.02
CA TYR A 382 3.23 -5.58 -20.22
C TYR A 382 3.74 -5.33 -21.64
N TYR A 383 2.92 -5.55 -22.68
CA TYR A 383 3.36 -5.39 -24.07
C TYR A 383 3.41 -3.93 -24.53
N ASN A 384 2.63 -3.05 -23.89
CA ASN A 384 2.57 -1.63 -24.21
C ASN A 384 3.35 -0.75 -23.22
N ASP A 385 4.03 -1.35 -22.24
CA ASP A 385 4.81 -0.64 -21.24
C ASP A 385 6.28 -0.52 -21.70
N PRO A 386 6.82 0.71 -21.86
CA PRO A 386 8.19 0.96 -22.29
C PRO A 386 9.27 0.22 -21.52
N TYR A 387 9.04 -0.10 -20.24
CA TYR A 387 10.06 -0.79 -19.44
C TYR A 387 10.50 -2.13 -20.05
N TYR A 388 9.63 -2.86 -20.75
CA TYR A 388 9.96 -4.20 -21.23
C TYR A 388 10.73 -4.22 -22.55
N TYR A 389 10.59 -3.20 -23.39
CA TYR A 389 11.29 -3.09 -24.68
C TYR A 389 12.41 -2.05 -24.72
N THR A 390 12.48 -1.12 -23.76
CA THR A 390 13.62 -0.20 -23.65
C THR A 390 14.86 -0.93 -23.08
N PRO A 391 16.04 -0.83 -23.73
CA PRO A 391 17.28 -1.42 -23.26
C PRO A 391 17.72 -0.84 -21.91
N ALA A 392 18.59 -1.55 -21.18
CA ALA A 392 19.16 -1.02 -19.96
C ALA A 392 20.07 0.18 -20.28
N SER A 393 19.96 1.23 -19.47
CA SER A 393 20.71 2.49 -19.63
C SER A 393 21.42 2.91 -18.33
N TYR A 394 21.16 2.21 -17.22
CA TYR A 394 21.73 2.47 -15.91
C TYR A 394 22.13 1.17 -15.21
N ARG A 395 23.23 1.21 -14.46
CA ARG A 395 23.56 0.22 -13.44
C ARG A 395 23.46 0.83 -12.04
N TYR A 396 23.10 0.00 -11.05
CA TYR A 396 22.99 0.37 -9.63
C TYR A 396 23.50 -0.78 -8.75
N SER A 397 23.86 -0.47 -7.50
CA SER A 397 24.41 -1.44 -6.56
C SER A 397 23.45 -1.75 -5.42
N TYR A 398 23.13 -3.03 -5.23
CA TYR A 398 22.30 -3.54 -4.14
C TYR A 398 22.94 -4.79 -3.54
N GLY A 399 23.07 -4.84 -2.21
CA GLY A 399 23.68 -5.99 -1.51
C GLY A 399 25.11 -6.32 -1.97
N GLY A 400 25.88 -5.31 -2.42
CA GLY A 400 27.23 -5.48 -2.97
C GLY A 400 27.27 -6.03 -4.41
N ARG A 401 26.12 -6.23 -5.06
CA ARG A 401 26.02 -6.71 -6.45
C ARG A 401 25.52 -5.61 -7.36
N TRP A 402 26.03 -5.60 -8.60
CA TRP A 402 25.57 -4.69 -9.64
C TRP A 402 24.38 -5.25 -10.40
N TYR A 403 23.38 -4.42 -10.61
CA TYR A 403 22.17 -4.70 -11.37
C TYR A 403 22.00 -3.65 -12.46
N GLN A 404 21.33 -4.02 -13.55
CA GLN A 404 21.05 -3.13 -14.67
C GLN A 404 19.55 -2.80 -14.74
N THR A 405 19.23 -1.59 -15.19
CA THR A 405 17.86 -1.14 -15.44
C THR A 405 17.83 -0.06 -16.51
N ASN A 406 16.64 0.25 -17.02
CA ASN A 406 16.40 1.39 -17.89
C ASN A 406 15.94 2.61 -17.07
N ARG A 407 15.62 3.71 -17.77
CA ARG A 407 15.09 4.94 -17.17
C ARG A 407 13.92 4.71 -16.20
N TYR A 408 12.94 3.87 -16.57
CA TYR A 408 11.72 3.69 -15.78
C TYR A 408 11.98 2.98 -14.44
N GLY A 409 12.86 1.97 -14.42
CA GLY A 409 13.29 1.35 -13.17
C GLY A 409 14.20 2.26 -12.33
N GLY A 410 15.07 3.05 -12.98
CA GLY A 410 15.85 4.10 -12.31
C GLY A 410 14.98 5.18 -11.67
N ASP A 411 13.90 5.58 -12.33
CA ASP A 411 12.90 6.52 -11.80
C ASP A 411 12.10 5.91 -10.65
N LEU A 412 11.75 4.62 -10.70
CA LEU A 412 11.15 3.90 -9.58
C LEU A 412 12.09 3.87 -8.35
N LEU A 413 13.39 3.64 -8.54
CA LEU A 413 14.37 3.71 -7.46
C LEU A 413 14.47 5.10 -6.83
N ARG A 414 14.50 6.15 -7.66
CA ARG A 414 14.46 7.54 -7.20
C ARG A 414 13.17 7.85 -6.43
N GLN A 415 12.05 7.30 -6.88
CA GLN A 415 10.74 7.42 -6.25
C GLN A 415 10.68 6.69 -4.90
N ALA A 416 11.31 5.51 -4.77
CA ALA A 416 11.43 4.76 -3.53
C ALA A 416 12.10 5.60 -2.43
N VAL A 417 13.27 6.18 -2.71
CA VAL A 417 13.99 7.05 -1.77
C VAL A 417 13.14 8.26 -1.36
N ASN A 418 12.43 8.88 -2.30
CA ASN A 418 11.59 10.05 -2.01
C ASN A 418 10.30 9.73 -1.26
N TYR A 419 9.71 8.54 -1.42
CA TYR A 419 8.62 8.09 -0.54
C TYR A 419 9.15 7.77 0.85
N GLY A 420 10.25 7.01 0.94
CA GLY A 420 10.91 6.71 2.20
C GLY A 420 11.20 7.96 3.00
N TYR A 421 11.87 8.95 2.39
CA TYR A 421 12.19 10.23 3.04
C TYR A 421 10.96 10.96 3.61
N ARG A 422 9.85 11.01 2.87
CA ARG A 422 8.60 11.62 3.36
C ARG A 422 8.00 10.85 4.54
N GLU A 423 7.96 9.53 4.46
CA GLU A 423 7.41 8.69 5.53
C GLU A 423 8.28 8.76 6.79
N GLY A 424 9.60 8.68 6.64
CA GLY A 424 10.55 8.86 7.74
C GLY A 424 10.40 10.23 8.40
N LEU A 425 10.29 11.30 7.61
CA LEU A 425 10.13 12.66 8.11
C LEU A 425 8.83 12.87 8.89
N ASN A 426 7.76 12.16 8.52
CA ASN A 426 6.52 12.15 9.30
C ASN A 426 6.66 11.33 10.60
N ALA A 427 7.25 10.14 10.54
CA ALA A 427 7.51 9.28 11.70
C ALA A 427 8.42 9.94 12.75
N GLY A 428 9.54 10.54 12.31
CA GLY A 428 10.49 11.23 13.20
C GLY A 428 9.87 12.45 13.87
N ARG A 429 9.01 13.20 13.16
CA ARG A 429 8.23 14.30 13.75
C ARG A 429 7.24 13.80 14.80
N ALA A 430 6.58 12.67 14.54
CA ALA A 430 5.63 12.07 15.46
C ALA A 430 6.30 11.59 16.75
N ASP A 431 7.41 10.84 16.64
CA ASP A 431 8.19 10.40 17.81
C ASP A 431 8.73 11.59 18.63
N ARG A 432 9.20 12.65 17.96
CA ARG A 432 9.62 13.90 18.62
C ARG A 432 8.47 14.59 19.35
N MET A 433 7.26 14.64 18.76
CA MET A 433 6.07 15.23 19.39
C MET A 433 5.62 14.44 20.62
N ASP A 434 5.80 13.12 20.62
CA ASP A 434 5.50 12.25 21.76
C ASP A 434 6.63 12.20 22.81
N GLY A 435 7.71 12.96 22.62
CA GLY A 435 8.89 12.94 23.50
C GLY A 435 9.63 11.60 23.51
N TRP A 436 9.39 10.75 22.52
CA TRP A 436 9.97 9.41 22.43
C TRP A 436 11.42 9.46 21.96
N ARG A 437 12.22 8.46 22.30
CA ARG A 437 13.62 8.35 21.84
C ARG A 437 13.69 8.12 20.32
N SER A 438 14.73 8.63 19.68
CA SER A 438 15.03 8.38 18.25
C SER A 438 15.20 6.88 17.98
N ASP A 439 14.27 6.27 17.24
CA ASP A 439 14.22 4.83 17.00
C ASP A 439 13.48 4.49 15.70
N TYR A 440 14.05 4.95 14.57
CA TYR A 440 13.46 4.79 13.23
C TYR A 440 13.21 3.33 12.82
N ARG A 441 13.93 2.38 13.42
CA ARG A 441 13.87 0.95 13.08
C ARG A 441 12.59 0.28 13.55
N ASN A 442 12.06 0.73 14.70
CA ASN A 442 10.80 0.26 15.29
C ASN A 442 9.55 0.96 14.69
N SER A 443 9.70 1.65 13.55
CA SER A 443 8.57 2.21 12.80
C SER A 443 8.07 1.20 11.77
N TYR A 444 6.78 0.87 11.81
CA TYR A 444 6.17 -0.07 10.85
C TYR A 444 6.43 0.31 9.39
N ALA A 445 6.43 1.60 9.05
CA ALA A 445 6.71 2.07 7.70
C ALA A 445 8.16 1.78 7.24
N TYR A 446 9.11 1.71 8.17
CA TYR A 446 10.48 1.27 7.90
C TYR A 446 10.58 -0.26 7.77
N GLU A 447 9.86 -1.00 8.61
CA GLU A 447 9.80 -2.47 8.54
C GLU A 447 9.16 -2.95 7.24
N ASP A 448 7.99 -2.42 6.89
CA ASP A 448 7.25 -2.73 5.67
C ASP A 448 7.98 -2.22 4.42
N ALA A 449 8.28 -0.91 4.36
CA ALA A 449 8.97 -0.24 3.26
C ALA A 449 8.36 -0.42 1.84
N ASN A 450 7.10 -0.85 1.74
CA ASN A 450 6.41 -1.14 0.48
C ASN A 450 5.60 0.05 -0.07
N TYR A 451 5.49 1.16 0.67
CA TYR A 451 4.71 2.31 0.21
C TYR A 451 5.28 2.90 -1.09
N GLY A 452 4.41 3.05 -2.09
CA GLY A 452 4.73 3.45 -3.45
C GLY A 452 5.08 2.30 -4.42
N TYR A 453 5.40 1.10 -3.93
CA TYR A 453 5.74 -0.05 -4.77
C TYR A 453 4.49 -0.71 -5.37
N ASN A 454 4.53 -0.99 -6.68
CA ASN A 454 3.42 -1.51 -7.46
C ASN A 454 3.62 -2.95 -7.95
N GLY A 455 4.74 -3.58 -7.64
CA GLY A 455 5.09 -4.94 -8.09
C GLY A 455 5.80 -5.01 -9.45
N TYR A 456 6.29 -3.89 -9.99
CA TYR A 456 6.88 -3.81 -11.33
C TYR A 456 8.26 -3.10 -11.35
N TYR A 457 8.99 -3.31 -12.44
CA TYR A 457 10.28 -2.74 -12.87
C TYR A 457 11.53 -3.13 -12.07
N ILE A 458 11.43 -3.30 -10.76
CA ILE A 458 12.58 -3.53 -9.86
C ILE A 458 12.15 -4.55 -8.81
N ASP A 459 13.07 -5.38 -8.32
CA ASP A 459 12.72 -6.35 -7.27
C ASP A 459 12.27 -5.65 -5.98
N GLN A 460 11.33 -6.26 -5.26
CA GLN A 460 10.79 -5.71 -4.01
C GLN A 460 11.89 -5.49 -2.96
N GLY A 461 12.86 -6.40 -2.83
CA GLY A 461 13.96 -6.25 -1.88
C GLY A 461 14.83 -5.02 -2.20
N GLN A 462 15.08 -4.79 -3.49
CA GLN A 462 15.80 -3.62 -3.99
C GLN A 462 15.02 -2.33 -3.71
N TYR A 463 13.74 -2.27 -4.08
CA TYR A 463 12.87 -1.12 -3.78
C TYR A 463 12.87 -0.79 -2.29
N ASN A 464 12.60 -1.79 -1.44
CA ASN A 464 12.45 -1.60 0.00
C ASN A 464 13.76 -1.16 0.66
N TYR A 465 14.93 -1.58 0.14
CA TYR A 465 16.22 -1.06 0.58
C TYR A 465 16.37 0.43 0.29
N TYR A 466 16.11 0.89 -0.94
CA TYR A 466 16.22 2.31 -1.29
C TYR A 466 15.16 3.17 -0.60
N PHE A 467 13.96 2.64 -0.38
CA PHE A 467 12.96 3.25 0.49
C PHE A 467 13.52 3.45 1.91
N ARG A 468 14.09 2.42 2.54
CA ARG A 468 14.68 2.51 3.89
C ARG A 468 15.85 3.50 3.96
N GLN A 469 16.67 3.59 2.91
CA GLN A 469 17.72 4.61 2.79
C GLN A 469 17.17 6.04 2.81
N GLY A 470 16.06 6.28 2.10
CA GLY A 470 15.33 7.55 2.20
C GLY A 470 14.74 7.77 3.59
N PHE A 471 14.08 6.75 4.14
CA PHE A 471 13.38 6.80 5.43
C PHE A 471 14.29 7.17 6.58
N GLN A 472 15.46 6.54 6.72
CA GLN A 472 16.41 6.85 7.78
C GLN A 472 16.78 8.35 7.81
N ARG A 473 17.06 8.92 6.62
CA ARG A 473 17.45 10.33 6.46
C ARG A 473 16.29 11.29 6.71
N GLY A 474 15.10 10.92 6.23
CA GLY A 474 13.86 11.64 6.52
C GLY A 474 13.54 11.67 8.01
N TYR A 475 13.70 10.52 8.69
CA TYR A 475 13.48 10.41 10.12
C TYR A 475 14.46 11.27 10.92
N GLU A 476 15.74 11.27 10.58
CA GLU A 476 16.74 12.15 11.21
C GLU A 476 16.33 13.63 11.08
N ASP A 477 15.96 14.07 9.87
CA ASP A 477 15.47 15.44 9.62
C ASP A 477 14.18 15.75 10.38
N GLY A 478 13.20 14.85 10.37
CA GLY A 478 11.92 15.01 11.08
C GLY A 478 12.09 15.07 12.61
N TYR A 479 12.90 14.18 13.16
CA TYR A 479 13.13 14.02 14.60
C TYR A 479 13.97 15.17 15.18
N TYR A 480 15.01 15.63 14.48
CA TYR A 480 15.79 16.79 14.94
C TYR A 480 15.22 18.14 14.49
N GLY A 481 14.16 18.14 13.66
CA GLY A 481 13.55 19.37 13.14
C GLY A 481 14.43 20.12 12.13
N ARG A 482 15.25 19.38 11.38
CA ARG A 482 16.25 19.89 10.43
C ARG A 482 15.88 19.47 9.00
N TYR A 483 16.64 19.99 8.04
CA TYR A 483 16.49 19.68 6.61
C TYR A 483 17.90 19.50 6.01
N ARG A 484 18.65 18.55 6.56
CA ARG A 484 20.04 18.22 6.17
C ARG A 484 20.07 17.38 4.91
N TYR A 485 19.11 16.47 4.74
CA TYR A 485 19.10 15.50 3.63
C TYR A 485 18.04 15.80 2.59
N GLY A 486 16.98 16.51 2.94
CA GLY A 486 15.94 16.94 2.00
C GLY A 486 15.58 18.41 2.11
N HIS A 487 14.59 18.80 1.30
CA HIS A 487 14.05 20.14 1.27
C HIS A 487 12.52 20.09 1.18
N ARG A 488 11.88 21.25 1.36
CA ARG A 488 10.48 21.46 0.99
C ARG A 488 10.42 22.09 -0.40
N GLY A 489 9.60 21.56 -1.29
CA GLY A 489 9.31 22.13 -2.60
C GLY A 489 8.35 23.31 -2.51
N SER A 490 8.25 24.07 -3.60
CA SER A 490 7.28 25.17 -3.75
C SER A 490 5.82 24.70 -3.79
N ASP A 491 5.60 23.42 -4.14
CA ASP A 491 4.33 22.69 -4.04
C ASP A 491 4.01 22.23 -2.60
N GLY A 492 4.90 22.52 -1.64
CA GLY A 492 4.77 22.14 -0.24
C GLY A 492 5.15 20.70 0.09
N ASN A 493 5.47 19.87 -0.92
CA ASN A 493 5.94 18.49 -0.72
C ASN A 493 7.37 18.46 -0.18
N TYR A 494 7.74 17.36 0.47
CA TYR A 494 9.12 17.13 0.92
C TYR A 494 9.80 16.12 0.00
N ALA A 495 11.04 16.40 -0.39
CA ALA A 495 11.85 15.53 -1.24
C ALA A 495 13.30 15.50 -0.72
N ILE A 496 14.04 14.45 -1.05
CA ILE A 496 15.46 14.36 -0.70
C ILE A 496 16.29 15.22 -1.69
N LEU A 497 17.38 15.82 -1.22
CA LEU A 497 18.23 16.68 -2.05
C LEU A 497 18.82 15.88 -3.23
N ALA A 498 18.84 16.47 -4.43
CA ALA A 498 19.21 15.77 -5.66
C ALA A 498 20.63 15.13 -5.62
N GLY A 499 21.61 15.80 -5.02
CA GLY A 499 22.95 15.23 -4.83
C GLY A 499 22.97 14.00 -3.90
N ILE A 500 22.15 14.02 -2.85
CA ILE A 500 22.00 12.90 -1.92
C ILE A 500 21.21 11.75 -2.56
N LEU A 501 20.20 12.06 -3.37
CA LEU A 501 19.49 11.08 -4.20
C LEU A 501 20.45 10.35 -5.14
N ALA A 502 21.34 11.09 -5.81
CA ALA A 502 22.35 10.53 -6.70
C ALA A 502 23.32 9.60 -5.95
N VAL A 503 23.81 10.01 -4.76
CA VAL A 503 24.68 9.18 -3.91
C VAL A 503 23.97 7.93 -3.39
N ILE A 504 22.70 8.03 -2.97
CA ILE A 504 21.95 6.88 -2.44
C ILE A 504 21.69 5.85 -3.53
N VAL A 505 21.12 6.26 -4.67
CA VAL A 505 20.75 5.28 -5.71
C VAL A 505 21.98 4.81 -6.49
N GLY A 506 22.97 5.69 -6.69
CA GLY A 506 24.22 5.34 -7.36
C GLY A 506 24.03 4.94 -8.82
N LEU A 507 23.05 5.51 -9.51
CA LEU A 507 22.78 5.21 -10.92
C LEU A 507 23.94 5.71 -11.79
N GLN A 508 24.71 4.76 -12.31
CA GLN A 508 25.75 5.01 -13.29
C GLN A 508 25.18 4.70 -14.67
N LEU A 509 25.41 5.57 -15.65
CA LEU A 509 25.09 5.26 -17.05
C LEU A 509 25.88 4.02 -17.50
N ILE A 510 25.30 3.28 -18.43
CA ILE A 510 25.97 2.20 -19.15
C ILE A 510 26.16 2.70 -20.58
N ASP A 511 27.39 2.65 -21.06
CA ASP A 511 27.78 3.02 -22.43
C ASP A 511 27.38 1.94 -23.46
#